data_AF-A0A2V6LSW1-F1
#
_entry.id   AF-A0A2V6LSW1-F1
#
_cell.length_a   1.000
_cell.length_b   1.000
_cell.length_c   1.000
_cell.angle_alpha   90.00
_cell.angle_beta   90.00
_cell.angle_gamma   90.00
#
_symmetry.space_group_name_H-M   'P 1'
#
loop_
_entity.id
_entity.type
_entity.pdbx_description
1 polymer ?
#
loop_
_entity_poly.entity_id
_entity_poly.type
_entity_poly.pdbx_seq_one_letter_code
_entity_poly.pdbx_strand_id
1 'polypeptide(L)' 'MSQSSAAPAIAHNKPPEILSLIGDTPLVEVTQFDTGPCRLFLKLENQNPGGSIKDRIALSM' A
#
# COMPACT_ATOMS: atom_id res chain seq x y z
N MET A 1 22.12 45.31 -5.25
CA MET A 1 22.49 44.00 -5.82
C MET A 1 22.75 43.01 -4.69
N SER A 2 21.71 42.40 -4.12
CA SER A 2 21.84 41.16 -3.31
C SER A 2 20.46 40.51 -3.15
N GLN A 3 19.91 39.90 -4.21
CA GLN A 3 18.80 38.95 -4.06
C GLN A 3 19.43 37.61 -3.69
N SER A 4 19.35 37.24 -2.41
CA SER A 4 19.70 35.90 -1.94
C SER A 4 18.55 34.97 -2.32
N SER A 5 18.77 34.14 -3.34
CA SER A 5 17.79 33.17 -3.83
C SER A 5 17.67 32.01 -2.84
N ALA A 6 16.60 32.00 -2.05
CA ALA A 6 16.23 30.84 -1.23
C ALA A 6 15.93 29.65 -2.16
N ALA A 7 16.63 28.53 -1.95
CA ALA A 7 16.37 27.28 -2.65
C ALA A 7 14.95 26.79 -2.34
N PRO A 8 14.23 26.19 -3.31
CA PRO A 8 12.88 25.71 -3.07
C PRO A 8 12.93 24.52 -2.10
N ALA A 9 12.26 24.65 -0.96
CA ALA A 9 12.00 23.52 -0.08
C ALA A 9 11.04 22.57 -0.81
N ILE A 10 11.55 21.44 -1.31
CA ILE A 10 10.69 20.44 -1.97
C ILE A 10 9.91 19.70 -0.88
N ALA A 11 8.72 20.19 -0.56
CA ALA A 11 7.76 19.47 0.26
C ALA A 11 7.30 18.22 -0.50
N HIS A 12 7.96 17.08 -0.25
CA HIS A 12 7.50 15.78 -0.71
C HIS A 12 6.31 15.36 0.17
N ASN A 13 5.13 15.92 -0.14
CA ASN A 13 3.89 15.61 0.59
C ASN A 13 3.24 14.29 0.11
N LYS A 14 3.91 13.54 -0.78
CA LYS A 14 3.45 12.25 -1.28
C LYS A 14 4.53 11.21 -1.02
N PRO A 15 4.20 10.05 -0.43
CA PRO A 15 5.13 8.94 -0.36
C PRO A 15 5.54 8.53 -1.80
N PRO A 16 6.75 8.00 -2.00
CA PRO A 16 7.21 7.46 -3.28
C PRO A 16 6.11 6.67 -3.99
N GLU A 17 5.99 6.78 -5.32
CA GLU A 17 4.91 6.16 -6.10
C GLU A 17 4.69 4.68 -5.74
N ILE A 18 5.77 3.92 -5.49
CA ILE A 18 5.69 2.52 -5.08
C ILE A 18 5.11 2.30 -3.68
N LEU A 19 5.42 3.18 -2.72
CA LEU A 19 4.90 3.10 -1.35
C LEU A 19 3.41 3.43 -1.31
N SER A 20 2.93 4.25 -2.24
CA SER A 20 1.50 4.55 -2.38
C SER A 20 0.66 3.36 -2.87
N LEU A 21 1.30 2.30 -3.37
CA LEU A 21 0.63 1.07 -3.81
C LEU A 21 0.49 0.02 -2.69
N ILE A 22 1.10 0.24 -1.52
CA ILE A 22 0.97 -0.68 -0.39
C ILE A 22 -0.39 -0.44 0.29
N GLY A 23 -1.17 -1.49 0.48
CA GLY A 23 -2.53 -1.40 1.01
C GLY A 23 -3.59 -1.56 -0.07
N ASP A 24 -4.85 -1.29 0.28
CA ASP A 24 -6.02 -1.38 -0.61
C ASP A 24 -6.10 -2.62 -1.52
N THR A 25 -5.50 -3.72 -1.06
CA THR A 25 -5.50 -5.00 -1.77
C THR A 25 -6.92 -5.56 -1.88
N PRO A 26 -7.26 -6.31 -2.94
CA PRO A 26 -8.61 -6.82 -3.11
C PRO A 26 -9.09 -7.70 -1.94
N LEU A 27 -10.37 -7.56 -1.60
CA LEU A 27 -11.09 -8.50 -0.75
C LEU A 27 -12.01 -9.34 -1.65
N VAL A 28 -11.73 -10.63 -1.76
CA VAL A 28 -12.38 -11.52 -2.72
C VAL A 28 -13.16 -12.62 -1.99
N GLU A 29 -14.41 -12.84 -2.38
CA GLU A 29 -15.23 -13.95 -1.86
C GLU A 29 -14.79 -15.27 -2.50
N VAL A 30 -14.65 -16.31 -1.68
CA VAL A 30 -14.32 -17.66 -2.14
C VAL A 30 -15.60 -18.38 -2.54
N THR A 31 -15.75 -18.69 -3.83
CA THR A 31 -16.96 -19.31 -4.39
C THR A 31 -16.74 -20.73 -4.93
N GLN A 32 -15.49 -21.18 -5.04
CA GLN A 32 -15.10 -22.47 -5.63
C GLN A 32 -14.47 -23.43 -4.61
N PHE A 33 -14.80 -23.28 -3.34
CA PHE A 33 -14.34 -24.12 -2.23
C PHE A 33 -15.52 -24.42 -1.31
N ASP A 34 -15.49 -25.57 -0.63
CA ASP A 34 -16.44 -25.82 0.45
C ASP A 34 -16.07 -24.96 1.66
N THR A 35 -16.92 -23.97 1.96
CA THR A 35 -16.78 -23.06 3.11
C THR A 35 -17.73 -23.43 4.24
N GLY A 36 -18.47 -24.54 4.13
CA GLY A 36 -19.52 -24.90 5.08
C GLY A 36 -20.58 -23.78 5.21
N PRO A 37 -21.03 -23.45 6.42
CA PRO A 37 -22.10 -22.47 6.63
C PRO A 37 -21.64 -21.01 6.52
N CYS A 38 -20.34 -20.73 6.32
CA CYS A 38 -19.81 -19.38 6.35
C CYS A 38 -19.53 -18.81 4.96
N ARG A 39 -19.53 -17.47 4.87
CA ARG A 39 -19.01 -16.73 3.72
C ARG A 39 -17.55 -16.41 3.97
N LEU A 40 -16.67 -17.01 3.17
CA LEU A 40 -15.22 -16.82 3.31
C LEU A 40 -14.74 -15.74 2.35
N PHE A 41 -13.96 -14.79 2.87
CA PHE A 41 -13.31 -13.75 2.08
C PHE A 41 -11.80 -13.80 2.30
N LEU A 42 -11.04 -13.58 1.23
CA LEU A 42 -9.59 -13.50 1.25
C LEU A 42 -9.14 -12.07 0.97
N LYS A 43 -8.27 -11.55 1.83
CA LYS A 43 -7.55 -10.30 1.59
C LYS A 43 -6.24 -10.62 0.86
N LEU A 44 -6.11 -10.19 -0.40
CA LEU A 44 -5.00 -10.59 -1.28
C LEU A 44 -3.72 -9.78 -1.02
N GLU A 45 -3.15 -9.92 0.18
CA GLU A 45 -1.93 -9.21 0.61
C GLU A 45 -0.67 -9.55 -0.19
N ASN A 46 -0.70 -10.61 -1.01
CA ASN A 46 0.35 -10.90 -1.97
C ASN A 46 0.41 -9.89 -3.13
N GLN A 47 -0.61 -9.04 -3.29
CA GLN A 47 -0.63 -7.98 -4.30
C GLN A 47 0.00 -6.66 -3.83
N ASN A 48 0.50 -6.59 -2.59
CA ASN A 48 1.41 -5.51 -2.25
C ASN A 48 2.72 -5.64 -3.06
N PRO A 49 3.45 -4.54 -3.35
CA PRO A 49 4.66 -4.55 -4.19
C PRO A 49 5.74 -5.57 -3.82
N GLY A 50 6.00 -5.79 -2.54
CA GLY A 50 6.93 -6.76 -1.97
C GLY A 50 6.34 -8.18 -1.83
N GLY A 51 5.11 -8.40 -2.32
CA GLY A 51 4.51 -9.72 -2.49
C GLY A 51 3.96 -10.34 -1.21
N SER A 52 3.87 -9.58 -0.10
CA SER A 52 3.33 -10.10 1.15
C SER A 52 2.79 -9.01 2.07
N ILE A 53 2.16 -9.44 3.16
CA ILE A 53 1.66 -8.55 4.22
C ILE A 53 2.77 -7.76 4.94
N LYS A 54 4.04 -8.16 4.80
CA LYS A 54 5.17 -7.47 5.45
C LYS A 54 5.32 -6.02 4.99
N ASP A 55 4.89 -5.70 3.78
CA ASP A 55 4.90 -4.35 3.23
C ASP A 55 4.14 -3.34 4.10
N ARG A 56 3.02 -3.75 4.69
CA ARG A 56 2.23 -2.87 5.57
C ARG A 56 2.99 -2.46 6.83
N ILE A 57 3.76 -3.40 7.40
CA ILE A 57 4.59 -3.12 8.56
C ILE A 57 5.79 -2.26 8.14
N ALA A 58 6.40 -2.56 6.98
CA ALA A 58 7.52 -1.79 6.46
C ALA A 58 7.17 -0.31 6.20
N LEU A 59 5.92 0.02 5.86
CA LEU A 59 5.46 1.42 5.76
C LEU A 59 5.46 2.18 7.09
N SER A 60 5.26 1.48 8.21
CA SER A 60 5.08 2.10 9.52
C SER A 60 6.39 2.16 10.32
N MET A 61 7.49 1.69 9.75
CA MET A 61 8.82 1.63 10.38
C MET A 61 9.71 2.81 9.98
#